data_AF-A0A166YH73-F1
#
_entry.id   AF-A0A166YH73-F1
#
_cell.length_a   1.000
_cell.length_b   1.000
_cell.length_c   1.000
_cell.angle_alpha   90.00
_cell.angle_beta   90.00
_cell.angle_gamma   90.00
#
_symmetry.space_group_name_H-M   'P 1'
#
loop_
_entity.id
_entity.type
_entity.pdbx_description
1 polymer ?
#
loop_
_entity_poly.entity_id
_entity_poly.type
_entity_poly.pdbx_seq_one_letter_code
_entity_poly.pdbx_strand_id
1 'polypeptide(L)'
;MANVPGQNNAAPTVTGSISESSQSYGKPASHNGPLETIKVDGNKSLTLTAENLLLNDPAAKKANRTCGFAGFGASAAPTTHTIPLYNVLWAEQKNEALVIDYAKQVAKNRVQAATWTFVVNEADSPDVQTWVDTLMTKAYGPAKRCKRAKVLVNPHAGPGGAEKKWRVDCEPLFKAARMPMDIELTTFSGQALEKAREVDVDAFDTIVTCSGDGLAHEVFNGLGQRPDATQALQKIAVSHIPCGSGNAMSLNLYGSYRPSICALAIIKGVETPMDLISITQGDKRTLSFLSQALGVVAESDLATEHLRWMGGARFTWGFLVRIFEKKCYPCDLAVKVEIEDKPGVREHYRQHTHRASPANLGTAEAPRAENADAVPSYDAERQGLPPLRYGTVNDDLPEGWELIPQDKMANFYCGNMAFMAADANFFSAALANDGLMDLVCINGDISVSAQLGMLLSVESGKFFDNSLVSYRKISAYRIIPRDQKDGYISIDGEKVPFAPFQAEVHRGLGRVISKSGKYEAPGPAGWEKGRIGA
;
A
#
# COMPACT_ATOMS: atom_id res chain seq x y z
N MET A 1 -22.35 51.31 58.69
CA MET A 1 -23.37 50.38 58.17
C MET A 1 -22.71 49.01 58.16
N ALA A 2 -22.73 48.25 59.27
CA ALA A 2 -23.69 47.16 59.55
C ALA A 2 -23.73 46.15 58.39
N ASN A 3 -23.32 44.87 58.46
CA ASN A 3 -23.18 43.90 59.56
C ASN A 3 -21.99 42.93 59.29
N VAL A 4 -21.51 42.31 60.37
CA VAL A 4 -20.37 41.37 60.48
C VAL A 4 -20.92 39.91 60.58
N PRO A 5 -20.15 38.89 61.02
CA PRO A 5 -19.34 37.86 60.30
C PRO A 5 -19.98 36.45 60.29
N GLY A 6 -19.31 35.43 59.73
CA GLY A 6 -19.74 34.02 59.93
C GLY A 6 -18.74 32.96 59.48
N GLN A 7 -18.05 32.36 60.46
CA GLN A 7 -17.18 31.18 60.40
C GLN A 7 -17.96 29.85 60.30
N ASN A 8 -17.21 28.80 59.90
CA ASN A 8 -17.37 27.37 60.24
C ASN A 8 -18.60 26.60 59.71
N ASN A 9 -18.35 25.50 58.99
CA ASN A 9 -18.39 24.14 59.57
C ASN A 9 -18.35 23.04 58.51
N ALA A 10 -17.63 21.98 58.87
CA ALA A 10 -17.58 20.69 58.19
C ALA A 10 -18.81 19.82 58.51
N ALA A 11 -18.89 18.69 57.77
CA ALA A 11 -19.64 17.44 58.00
C ALA A 11 -21.10 17.40 57.47
N PRO A 12 -21.69 16.21 57.16
CA PRO A 12 -21.26 14.87 57.57
C PRO A 12 -21.29 13.73 56.52
N THR A 13 -20.54 12.68 56.85
CA THR A 13 -20.68 11.31 56.38
C THR A 13 -21.83 10.62 57.15
N VAL A 14 -22.75 9.96 56.45
CA VAL A 14 -23.73 8.97 56.98
C VAL A 14 -23.96 7.97 55.82
N THR A 15 -23.30 6.81 55.72
CA THR A 15 -23.54 5.51 56.39
C THR A 15 -25.02 5.13 56.59
N GLY A 16 -25.51 4.26 55.69
CA GLY A 16 -26.76 3.51 55.84
C GLY A 16 -26.71 2.22 55.01
N SER A 17 -26.29 1.14 55.67
CA SER A 17 -26.18 -0.25 55.22
C SER A 17 -27.53 -0.92 54.97
N ILE A 18 -27.62 -1.81 53.97
CA ILE A 18 -28.55 -2.96 53.99
C ILE A 18 -27.81 -4.22 53.51
N SER A 19 -27.47 -5.04 54.51
CA SER A 19 -27.37 -6.51 54.60
C SER A 19 -26.80 -7.37 53.46
N GLU A 20 -25.73 -8.08 53.81
CA GLU A 20 -25.38 -9.41 53.33
C GLU A 20 -26.53 -10.42 53.56
N SER A 21 -26.80 -11.27 52.56
CA SER A 21 -26.89 -12.72 52.80
C SER A 21 -26.74 -13.49 51.48
N SER A 22 -25.61 -14.17 51.41
CA SER A 22 -25.20 -15.23 50.50
C SER A 22 -26.26 -16.29 50.19
N GLN A 23 -26.35 -16.69 48.91
CA GLN A 23 -26.54 -18.09 48.55
C GLN A 23 -25.83 -18.40 47.22
N SER A 24 -24.94 -19.38 47.31
CA SER A 24 -24.06 -19.91 46.27
C SER A 24 -24.83 -20.62 45.16
N TYR A 25 -24.49 -20.33 43.91
CA TYR A 25 -24.71 -21.27 42.81
C TYR A 25 -23.44 -21.37 41.94
N GLY A 26 -22.84 -22.56 42.02
CA GLY A 26 -21.97 -23.24 41.04
C GLY A 26 -21.00 -22.40 40.20
N LYS A 27 -19.70 -22.53 40.49
CA LYS A 27 -18.66 -22.47 39.45
C LYS A 27 -19.04 -23.45 38.32
N PRO A 28 -19.14 -23.03 37.05
CA PRO A 28 -18.99 -23.95 35.94
C PRO A 28 -17.54 -24.40 35.90
N ALA A 29 -17.37 -25.69 35.60
CA ALA A 29 -16.07 -26.33 35.47
C ALA A 29 -15.19 -25.63 34.42
N SER A 30 -13.89 -25.72 34.68
CA SER A 30 -12.79 -25.24 33.84
C SER A 30 -12.91 -25.57 32.35
N HIS A 31 -12.72 -24.56 31.50
CA HIS A 31 -11.93 -24.71 30.29
C HIS A 31 -10.95 -23.53 30.17
N ASN A 32 -9.68 -23.82 30.50
CA ASN A 32 -8.54 -22.93 30.35
C ASN A 32 -8.00 -23.03 28.91
N GLY A 33 -7.97 -21.90 28.19
CA GLY A 33 -7.39 -21.75 26.86
C GLY A 33 -8.42 -21.45 25.77
N PRO A 34 -8.09 -20.65 24.73
CA PRO A 34 -8.99 -20.46 23.59
C PRO A 34 -9.32 -21.83 22.99
N LEU A 35 -10.60 -22.11 22.76
CA LEU A 35 -11.03 -23.30 22.02
C LEU A 35 -10.37 -23.23 20.65
N GLU A 36 -9.31 -24.01 20.43
CA GLU A 36 -8.64 -24.05 19.12
C GLU A 36 -9.40 -24.95 18.15
N THR A 37 -10.20 -25.88 18.67
CA THR A 37 -10.96 -26.86 17.87
C THR A 37 -12.43 -26.84 18.25
N ILE A 38 -13.31 -26.85 17.25
CA ILE A 38 -14.75 -27.07 17.40
C ILE A 38 -15.20 -28.29 16.58
N LYS A 39 -16.26 -28.94 17.04
CA LYS A 39 -16.93 -30.02 16.30
C LYS A 39 -18.01 -29.43 15.39
N VAL A 40 -18.12 -29.99 14.19
CA VAL A 40 -19.11 -29.59 13.19
C VAL A 40 -19.60 -30.82 12.44
N ASP A 41 -20.79 -30.77 11.83
CA ASP A 41 -21.40 -31.88 11.09
C ASP A 41 -21.39 -33.22 11.87
N GLY A 42 -21.51 -33.17 13.20
CA GLY A 42 -21.47 -34.33 14.10
C GLY A 42 -20.07 -34.93 14.33
N ASN A 43 -19.35 -35.32 13.26
CA ASN A 43 -18.06 -36.04 13.37
C ASN A 43 -16.85 -35.31 12.76
N LYS A 44 -17.06 -34.15 12.12
CA LYS A 44 -15.96 -33.33 11.59
C LYS A 44 -15.48 -32.35 12.65
N SER A 45 -14.29 -31.79 12.44
CA SER A 45 -13.79 -30.72 13.30
C SER A 45 -13.06 -29.65 12.51
N LEU A 46 -13.15 -28.42 13.01
CA LEU A 46 -12.37 -27.28 12.53
C LEU A 46 -11.35 -26.92 13.60
N THR A 47 -10.08 -26.85 13.22
CA THR A 47 -8.96 -26.57 14.12
C THR A 47 -8.18 -25.34 13.63
N LEU A 48 -7.97 -24.38 14.51
CA LEU A 48 -7.15 -23.20 14.31
C LEU A 48 -5.69 -23.52 14.67
N THR A 49 -4.79 -23.36 13.71
CA THR A 49 -3.33 -23.38 13.94
C THR A 49 -2.79 -21.95 13.95
N ALA A 50 -1.46 -21.79 13.98
CA ALA A 50 -0.83 -20.47 13.87
C ALA A 50 -1.16 -19.77 12.54
N GLU A 51 -1.14 -20.50 11.43
CA GLU A 51 -1.23 -19.93 10.08
C GLU A 51 -2.42 -20.45 9.26
N ASN A 52 -3.09 -21.52 9.72
CA ASN A 52 -4.12 -22.20 8.95
C ASN A 52 -5.36 -22.56 9.76
N LEU A 53 -6.51 -22.58 9.08
CA LEU A 53 -7.73 -23.26 9.46
C LEU A 53 -7.76 -24.66 8.81
N LEU A 54 -7.86 -25.70 9.64
CA LEU A 54 -7.89 -27.09 9.21
C LEU A 54 -9.29 -27.67 9.36
N LEU A 55 -9.81 -28.29 8.31
CA LEU A 55 -10.97 -29.14 8.35
C LEU A 55 -10.52 -30.60 8.40
N ASN A 56 -10.85 -31.29 9.49
CA ASN A 56 -10.67 -32.72 9.62
C ASN A 56 -12.00 -33.43 9.31
N ASP A 57 -12.03 -34.23 8.25
CA ASP A 57 -13.16 -35.08 7.87
C ASP A 57 -12.74 -36.56 7.94
N PRO A 58 -13.11 -37.28 9.02
CA PRO A 58 -12.76 -38.69 9.19
C PRO A 58 -13.40 -39.62 8.14
N ALA A 59 -14.48 -39.19 7.47
CA ALA A 59 -15.24 -40.02 6.54
C ALA A 59 -14.86 -39.78 5.07
N ALA A 60 -14.09 -38.74 4.77
CA ALA A 60 -13.71 -38.38 3.41
C ALA A 60 -12.71 -39.37 2.79
N LYS A 61 -13.18 -40.13 1.79
CA LYS A 61 -12.34 -41.01 0.96
C LYS A 61 -11.53 -40.18 -0.05
N LYS A 62 -10.25 -40.49 -0.25
CA LYS A 62 -9.43 -39.89 -1.33
C LYS A 62 -10.13 -40.06 -2.68
N ALA A 63 -10.21 -38.98 -3.46
CA ALA A 63 -10.55 -39.07 -4.88
C ALA A 63 -9.45 -39.90 -5.59
N ASN A 64 -9.81 -41.06 -6.16
CA ASN A 64 -8.91 -41.85 -6.97
C ASN A 64 -8.41 -41.01 -8.14
N ARG A 65 -7.10 -40.68 -8.15
CA ARG A 65 -6.43 -40.32 -9.41
C ARG A 65 -6.29 -41.60 -10.20
N THR A 66 -7.09 -41.76 -11.24
CA THR A 66 -6.96 -42.83 -12.23
C THR A 66 -5.67 -42.64 -13.02
N CYS A 67 -4.58 -43.23 -12.54
CA CYS A 67 -3.51 -43.79 -13.37
C CYS A 67 -3.20 -45.18 -12.81
N GLY A 68 -3.16 -46.16 -13.71
CA GLY A 68 -3.20 -47.59 -13.38
C GLY A 68 -1.99 -48.13 -12.62
N PHE A 69 -2.19 -49.39 -12.22
CA PHE A 69 -1.33 -50.35 -11.52
C PHE A 69 -1.55 -50.49 -10.00
N ALA A 70 -1.73 -51.75 -9.62
CA ALA A 70 -2.28 -52.27 -8.37
C ALA A 70 -1.32 -52.16 -7.18
N GLY A 71 -1.88 -52.10 -5.96
CA GLY A 71 -1.15 -52.28 -4.71
C GLY A 71 -2.09 -52.32 -3.51
N PHE A 72 -1.96 -53.37 -2.69
CA PHE A 72 -2.80 -53.74 -1.55
C PHE A 72 -2.78 -52.72 -0.40
N GLY A 73 -3.95 -52.58 0.26
CA GLY A 73 -4.07 -52.28 1.69
C GLY A 73 -3.36 -51.03 2.23
N ALA A 74 -3.84 -49.83 1.87
CA ALA A 74 -3.57 -48.63 2.65
C ALA A 74 -4.86 -48.21 3.36
N SER A 75 -4.86 -48.23 4.70
CA SER A 75 -5.88 -47.53 5.50
C SER A 75 -5.98 -46.09 4.98
N ALA A 76 -7.19 -45.65 4.67
CA ALA A 76 -7.43 -44.30 4.15
C ALA A 76 -7.06 -43.30 5.25
N ALA A 77 -5.93 -42.60 5.09
CA ALA A 77 -5.59 -41.47 5.95
C ALA A 77 -6.66 -40.37 5.77
N PRO A 78 -7.12 -39.73 6.85
CA PRO A 78 -8.11 -38.66 6.78
C PRO A 78 -7.63 -37.54 5.85
N THR A 79 -8.53 -36.97 5.07
CA THR A 79 -8.20 -35.85 4.17
C THR A 79 -8.39 -34.55 4.93
N THR A 80 -7.27 -33.91 5.31
CA THR A 80 -7.30 -32.59 5.93
C THR A 80 -7.37 -31.51 4.85
N HIS A 81 -8.48 -30.78 4.79
CA HIS A 81 -8.57 -29.58 3.95
C HIS A 81 -8.02 -28.38 4.72
N THR A 82 -7.21 -27.56 4.07
CA THR A 82 -6.48 -26.45 4.71
C THR A 82 -6.81 -25.13 4.04
N ILE A 83 -7.12 -24.11 4.84
CA ILE A 83 -7.27 -22.72 4.40
C ILE A 83 -6.26 -21.87 5.17
N PRO A 84 -5.34 -21.15 4.50
CA PRO A 84 -4.50 -20.16 5.18
C PRO A 84 -5.38 -19.14 5.89
N LEU A 85 -5.07 -18.76 7.13
CA LEU A 85 -5.89 -17.80 7.89
C LEU A 85 -6.00 -16.45 7.18
N TYR A 86 -4.96 -16.04 6.46
CA TYR A 86 -4.96 -14.86 5.60
C TYR A 86 -6.08 -14.92 4.53
N ASN A 87 -6.46 -16.11 4.07
CA ASN A 87 -7.50 -16.30 3.07
C ASN A 87 -8.92 -16.36 3.67
N VAL A 88 -9.09 -16.40 5.00
CA VAL A 88 -10.41 -16.34 5.62
C VAL A 88 -10.94 -14.90 5.54
N LEU A 89 -12.08 -14.74 4.87
CA LEU A 89 -12.70 -13.43 4.59
C LEU A 89 -13.75 -13.08 5.65
N TRP A 90 -14.58 -14.06 6.02
CA TRP A 90 -15.62 -13.91 7.03
C TRP A 90 -15.98 -15.25 7.65
N ALA A 91 -16.42 -15.24 8.90
CA ALA A 91 -17.02 -16.37 9.58
C ALA A 91 -18.14 -15.88 10.47
N GLU A 92 -19.27 -16.59 10.47
CA GLU A 92 -20.43 -16.27 11.29
C GLU A 92 -21.25 -17.52 11.56
N GLN A 93 -21.87 -17.56 12.74
CA GLN A 93 -22.94 -18.51 13.02
C GLN A 93 -24.29 -17.87 12.69
N LYS A 94 -25.10 -18.57 11.90
CA LYS A 94 -26.50 -18.25 11.62
C LYS A 94 -27.35 -19.44 12.01
N ASN A 95 -28.05 -19.35 13.14
CA ASN A 95 -28.83 -20.45 13.71
C ASN A 95 -27.93 -21.68 13.93
N GLU A 96 -28.32 -22.83 13.37
CA GLU A 96 -27.58 -24.09 13.43
C GLU A 96 -26.49 -24.21 12.34
N ALA A 97 -26.16 -23.12 11.64
CA ALA A 97 -25.17 -23.14 10.56
C ALA A 97 -23.96 -22.25 10.87
N LEU A 98 -22.77 -22.81 10.87
CA LEU A 98 -21.51 -22.08 10.82
C LEU A 98 -21.11 -21.87 9.36
N VAL A 99 -21.02 -20.61 8.94
CA VAL A 99 -20.66 -20.22 7.56
C VAL A 99 -19.28 -19.57 7.58
N ILE A 100 -18.37 -20.03 6.72
CA ILE A 100 -17.02 -19.50 6.57
C ILE A 100 -16.79 -19.14 5.09
N ASP A 101 -16.70 -17.85 4.81
CA ASP A 101 -16.34 -17.31 3.51
C ASP A 101 -14.81 -17.14 3.42
N TYR A 102 -14.21 -17.63 2.33
CA TYR A 102 -12.76 -17.60 2.14
C TYR A 102 -12.36 -17.37 0.68
N ALA A 103 -11.15 -16.88 0.49
CA ALA A 103 -10.50 -16.74 -0.81
C ALA A 103 -9.85 -18.07 -1.21
N LYS A 104 -10.53 -18.84 -2.07
CA LYS A 104 -10.03 -20.10 -2.60
C LYS A 104 -8.99 -19.84 -3.68
N GLN A 105 -7.80 -20.42 -3.54
CA GLN A 105 -6.81 -20.44 -4.60
C GLN A 105 -7.29 -21.31 -5.77
N VAL A 106 -7.53 -20.70 -6.93
CA VAL A 106 -8.01 -21.41 -8.13
C VAL A 106 -6.94 -21.53 -9.22
N ALA A 107 -5.90 -20.69 -9.16
CA ALA A 107 -4.67 -20.79 -9.96
C ALA A 107 -3.52 -20.14 -9.19
N LYS A 108 -2.26 -20.29 -9.64
CA LYS A 108 -1.07 -19.74 -8.93
C LYS A 108 -1.22 -18.27 -8.49
N ASN A 109 -1.82 -17.44 -9.34
CA ASN A 109 -1.97 -16.00 -9.09
C ASN A 109 -3.43 -15.52 -9.19
N ARG A 110 -4.39 -16.36 -8.80
CA ARG A 110 -5.81 -16.03 -8.82
C ARG A 110 -6.56 -16.71 -7.68
N VAL A 111 -7.35 -15.92 -6.96
CA VAL A 111 -8.28 -16.39 -5.93
C VAL A 111 -9.72 -16.06 -6.31
N GLN A 112 -10.67 -16.81 -5.76
CA GLN A 112 -12.11 -16.54 -5.88
C GLN A 112 -12.80 -16.77 -4.54
N ALA A 113 -13.89 -16.04 -4.30
CA ALA A 113 -14.71 -16.27 -3.13
C ALA A 113 -15.31 -17.68 -3.17
N ALA A 114 -15.25 -18.38 -2.03
CA ALA A 114 -15.86 -19.67 -1.80
C ALA A 114 -16.38 -19.72 -0.36
N THR A 115 -17.28 -20.65 -0.08
CA THR A 115 -17.94 -20.76 1.22
C THR A 115 -17.89 -22.21 1.70
N TRP A 116 -17.63 -22.37 2.99
CA TRP A 116 -17.93 -23.58 3.73
C TRP A 116 -19.15 -23.32 4.62
N THR A 117 -20.04 -24.31 4.69
CA THR A 117 -21.20 -24.29 5.58
C THR A 117 -21.22 -25.60 6.33
N PHE A 118 -21.32 -25.53 7.65
CA PHE A 118 -21.38 -26.68 8.52
C PHE A 118 -22.55 -26.57 9.49
N VAL A 119 -23.10 -27.71 9.90
CA VAL A 119 -24.12 -27.80 10.94
C VAL A 119 -23.45 -27.79 12.31
N VAL A 120 -23.97 -26.97 13.23
CA VAL A 120 -23.55 -26.87 14.63
C VAL A 120 -24.76 -27.02 15.55
N ASN A 121 -24.58 -27.62 16.73
CA ASN A 121 -25.68 -27.72 17.69
C ASN A 121 -25.95 -26.36 18.32
N GLU A 122 -27.22 -25.98 18.46
CA GLU A 122 -27.60 -24.71 19.09
C GLU A 122 -27.11 -24.61 20.55
N ALA A 123 -27.02 -25.74 21.25
CA ALA A 123 -26.47 -25.81 22.61
C ALA A 123 -24.99 -25.39 22.70
N ASP A 124 -24.22 -25.55 21.60
CA ASP A 124 -22.80 -25.22 21.53
C ASP A 124 -22.57 -23.77 21.04
N SER A 125 -23.64 -23.00 20.79
CA SER A 125 -23.58 -21.66 20.20
C SER A 125 -22.62 -20.68 20.90
N PRO A 126 -22.57 -20.58 22.25
CA PRO A 126 -21.59 -19.70 22.91
C PRO A 126 -20.12 -20.05 22.61
N ASP A 127 -19.81 -21.34 22.52
CA ASP A 127 -18.46 -21.84 22.21
C ASP A 127 -18.12 -21.61 20.74
N VAL A 128 -19.09 -21.83 19.84
CA VAL A 128 -18.94 -21.55 18.39
C VAL A 128 -18.72 -20.06 18.15
N GLN A 129 -19.46 -19.18 18.81
CA GLN A 129 -19.29 -17.74 18.66
C GLN A 129 -17.91 -17.27 19.16
N THR A 130 -17.47 -17.76 20.33
CA THR A 130 -16.13 -17.48 20.87
C THR A 130 -15.02 -17.97 19.93
N TRP A 131 -15.21 -19.15 19.32
CA TRP A 131 -14.30 -19.68 18.31
C TRP A 131 -14.28 -18.84 17.03
N VAL A 132 -15.44 -18.39 16.55
CA VAL A 132 -15.56 -17.48 15.39
C VAL A 132 -14.82 -16.18 15.64
N ASP A 133 -14.99 -15.58 16.82
CA ASP A 133 -14.28 -14.34 17.18
C ASP A 133 -12.76 -14.55 17.21
N THR A 134 -12.32 -15.71 17.72
CA THR A 134 -10.90 -16.11 17.70
C THR A 134 -10.38 -16.29 16.28
N LEU A 135 -11.10 -17.02 15.42
CA LEU A 135 -10.77 -17.22 14.01
C LEU A 135 -10.66 -15.88 13.29
N MET A 136 -11.66 -15.01 13.44
CA MET A 136 -11.69 -13.71 12.77
C MET A 136 -10.57 -12.79 13.26
N THR A 137 -10.18 -12.89 14.54
CA THR A 137 -9.07 -12.12 15.13
C THR A 137 -7.73 -12.59 14.58
N LYS A 138 -7.48 -13.90 14.56
CA LYS A 138 -6.26 -14.44 13.94
C LYS A 138 -6.20 -14.20 12.43
N ALA A 139 -7.33 -14.32 11.73
CA ALA A 139 -7.39 -14.16 10.29
C ALA A 139 -7.09 -12.73 9.82
N TYR A 140 -7.56 -11.70 10.53
CA TYR A 140 -7.33 -10.30 10.15
C TYR A 140 -6.10 -9.68 10.81
N GLY A 141 -5.68 -10.20 11.97
CA GLY A 141 -4.64 -9.57 12.77
C GLY A 141 -4.94 -8.07 12.99
N PRO A 142 -4.03 -7.16 12.65
CA PRO A 142 -4.23 -5.71 12.81
C PRO A 142 -5.17 -5.07 11.78
N ALA A 143 -5.60 -5.79 10.74
CA ALA A 143 -6.40 -5.21 9.67
C ALA A 143 -7.85 -4.93 10.11
N LYS A 144 -8.33 -3.71 9.80
CA LYS A 144 -9.74 -3.35 9.97
C LYS A 144 -10.64 -4.27 9.15
N ARG A 145 -11.67 -4.85 9.77
CA ARG A 145 -12.72 -5.64 9.10
C ARG A 145 -13.78 -4.72 8.51
N CYS A 146 -14.51 -5.20 7.51
CA CYS A 146 -15.66 -4.49 6.93
C CYS A 146 -15.34 -3.03 6.50
N LYS A 147 -14.14 -2.80 5.96
CA LYS A 147 -13.72 -1.47 5.48
C LYS A 147 -14.76 -0.92 4.49
N ARG A 148 -15.11 0.35 4.64
CA ARG A 148 -16.04 1.07 3.75
C ARG A 148 -15.28 1.59 2.54
N ALA A 149 -15.71 1.24 1.33
CA ALA A 149 -14.95 1.54 0.12
C ALA A 149 -15.76 2.40 -0.87
N LYS A 150 -15.15 3.50 -1.34
CA LYS A 150 -15.55 4.15 -2.60
C LYS A 150 -14.73 3.52 -3.72
N VAL A 151 -15.36 2.93 -4.71
CA VAL A 151 -14.69 2.23 -5.81
C VAL A 151 -14.86 3.02 -7.08
N LEU A 152 -13.73 3.46 -7.67
CA LEU A 152 -13.70 4.19 -8.94
C LEU A 152 -13.12 3.27 -10.01
N VAL A 153 -13.93 2.91 -11.00
CA VAL A 153 -13.53 1.97 -12.06
C VAL A 153 -13.45 2.69 -13.40
N ASN A 154 -12.29 2.67 -14.04
CA ASN A 154 -12.17 3.13 -15.42
C ASN A 154 -12.38 1.94 -16.38
N PRO A 155 -13.56 1.81 -17.04
CA PRO A 155 -13.86 0.65 -17.89
C PRO A 155 -12.91 0.53 -19.09
N HIS A 156 -12.30 1.64 -19.52
CA HIS A 156 -11.39 1.74 -20.65
C HIS A 156 -9.90 1.57 -20.26
N ALA A 157 -9.58 1.24 -19.01
CA ALA A 157 -8.20 1.08 -18.58
C ALA A 157 -7.49 -0.10 -19.27
N GLY A 158 -6.21 0.10 -19.63
CA GLY A 158 -5.36 -0.92 -20.24
C GLY A 158 -5.89 -1.39 -21.61
N PRO A 159 -5.88 -2.70 -21.91
CA PRO A 159 -6.49 -3.24 -23.14
C PRO A 159 -8.04 -3.27 -23.07
N GLY A 160 -8.64 -2.63 -22.07
CA GLY A 160 -10.06 -2.69 -21.75
C GLY A 160 -10.43 -3.81 -20.76
N GLY A 161 -11.71 -3.84 -20.38
CA GLY A 161 -12.29 -4.91 -19.55
C GLY A 161 -12.05 -4.76 -18.04
N ALA A 162 -11.64 -3.58 -17.57
CA ALA A 162 -11.46 -3.29 -16.15
C ALA A 162 -12.72 -3.54 -15.33
N GLU A 163 -13.90 -3.14 -15.85
CA GLU A 163 -15.18 -3.41 -15.20
C GLU A 163 -15.42 -4.92 -15.03
N LYS A 164 -15.14 -5.71 -16.07
CA LYS A 164 -15.28 -7.17 -16.00
C LYS A 164 -14.32 -7.77 -14.96
N LYS A 165 -13.05 -7.33 -14.94
CA LYS A 165 -12.06 -7.76 -13.94
C LYS A 165 -12.54 -7.44 -12.52
N TRP A 166 -13.05 -6.22 -12.31
CA TRP A 166 -13.63 -5.83 -11.03
C TRP A 166 -14.79 -6.75 -10.64
N ARG A 167 -15.82 -6.87 -11.48
CA ARG A 167 -17.05 -7.65 -11.20
C ARG A 167 -16.78 -9.15 -10.99
N VAL A 168 -15.83 -9.73 -11.71
CA VAL A 168 -15.58 -11.19 -11.69
C VAL A 168 -14.52 -11.58 -10.67
N ASP A 169 -13.44 -10.81 -10.56
CA ASP A 169 -12.26 -11.20 -9.76
C ASP A 169 -12.17 -10.47 -8.42
N CYS A 170 -12.81 -9.30 -8.24
CA CYS A 170 -12.62 -8.46 -7.05
C CYS A 170 -13.90 -8.33 -6.21
N GLU A 171 -14.99 -7.85 -6.83
CA GLU A 171 -16.26 -7.56 -6.16
C GLU A 171 -16.79 -8.74 -5.32
N PRO A 172 -16.75 -10.01 -5.77
CA PRO A 172 -17.20 -11.14 -4.96
C PRO A 172 -16.38 -11.35 -3.68
N LEU A 173 -15.08 -11.04 -3.70
CA LEU A 173 -14.20 -11.14 -2.52
C LEU A 173 -14.55 -10.05 -1.50
N PHE A 174 -14.80 -8.82 -1.96
CA PHE A 174 -15.19 -7.71 -1.10
C PHE A 174 -16.56 -7.97 -0.44
N LYS A 175 -17.53 -8.52 -1.20
CA LYS A 175 -18.84 -8.95 -0.66
C LYS A 175 -18.69 -10.08 0.37
N ALA A 176 -17.87 -11.08 0.07
CA ALA A 176 -17.57 -12.17 0.99
C ALA A 176 -16.92 -11.67 2.30
N ALA A 177 -16.11 -10.61 2.23
CA ALA A 177 -15.51 -9.94 3.39
C ALA A 177 -16.41 -8.90 4.08
N ARG A 178 -17.69 -8.80 3.67
CA ARG A 178 -18.68 -7.85 4.20
C ARG A 178 -18.24 -6.38 4.14
N MET A 179 -17.47 -6.00 3.11
CA MET A 179 -17.10 -4.61 2.85
C MET A 179 -18.27 -3.86 2.20
N PRO A 180 -18.79 -2.78 2.80
CA PRO A 180 -19.71 -1.86 2.12
C PRO A 180 -18.99 -1.15 0.97
N MET A 181 -19.63 -1.08 -0.20
CA MET A 181 -19.04 -0.48 -1.40
C MET A 181 -20.00 0.49 -2.07
N ASP A 182 -19.52 1.69 -2.37
CA ASP A 182 -20.12 2.61 -3.36
C ASP A 182 -19.27 2.52 -4.63
N ILE A 183 -19.84 1.99 -5.72
CA ILE A 183 -19.11 1.72 -6.97
C ILE A 183 -19.54 2.70 -8.05
N GLU A 184 -18.57 3.40 -8.65
CA GLU A 184 -18.80 4.37 -9.71
C GLU A 184 -17.86 4.12 -10.90
N LEU A 185 -18.40 4.18 -12.12
CA LEU A 185 -17.61 4.08 -13.34
C LEU A 185 -17.21 5.48 -13.81
N THR A 186 -15.92 5.68 -14.11
CA THR A 186 -15.43 6.93 -14.69
C THR A 186 -15.62 6.94 -16.19
N THR A 187 -15.95 8.09 -16.77
CA THR A 187 -16.26 8.29 -18.19
C THR A 187 -15.26 9.20 -18.90
N PHE A 188 -14.48 10.01 -18.17
CA PHE A 188 -13.45 10.89 -18.73
C PHE A 188 -12.26 11.11 -17.76
N SER A 189 -11.14 11.61 -18.29
CA SER A 189 -9.92 11.94 -17.52
C SER A 189 -10.17 13.13 -16.59
N GLY A 190 -9.73 13.03 -15.33
CA GLY A 190 -9.96 14.05 -14.30
C GLY A 190 -11.24 13.83 -13.47
N GLN A 191 -12.13 12.91 -13.86
CA GLN A 191 -13.34 12.65 -13.08
C GLN A 191 -13.02 12.03 -11.71
N ALA A 192 -11.98 11.19 -11.59
CA ALA A 192 -11.63 10.63 -10.27
C ALA A 192 -11.07 11.70 -9.34
N LEU A 193 -10.39 12.71 -9.89
CA LEU A 193 -9.94 13.89 -9.16
C LEU A 193 -11.12 14.69 -8.64
N GLU A 194 -12.13 14.98 -9.48
CA GLU A 194 -13.36 15.67 -9.06
C GLU A 194 -14.07 14.91 -7.93
N LYS A 195 -14.25 13.59 -8.11
CA LYS A 195 -14.92 12.73 -7.13
C LYS A 195 -14.17 12.64 -5.80
N ALA A 196 -12.84 12.55 -5.85
CA ALA A 196 -12.01 12.56 -4.65
C ALA A 196 -12.03 13.92 -3.95
N ARG A 197 -12.15 15.03 -4.69
CA ARG A 197 -12.30 16.37 -4.10
C ARG A 197 -13.63 16.51 -3.35
N GLU A 198 -14.70 15.92 -3.87
CA GLU A 198 -16.07 16.04 -3.32
C GLU A 198 -16.43 14.95 -2.29
N VAL A 199 -15.56 13.96 -2.07
CA VAL A 199 -15.86 12.80 -1.23
C VAL A 199 -16.14 13.20 0.22
N ASP A 200 -17.09 12.52 0.85
CA ASP A 200 -17.23 12.55 2.30
C ASP A 200 -16.14 11.68 2.93
N VAL A 201 -15.13 12.32 3.52
CA VAL A 201 -13.97 11.66 4.13
C VAL A 201 -14.32 10.85 5.39
N ASP A 202 -15.50 11.06 5.98
CA ASP A 202 -16.01 10.28 7.11
C ASP A 202 -16.76 9.02 6.68
N ALA A 203 -17.32 9.02 5.47
CA ALA A 203 -18.14 7.92 4.96
C ALA A 203 -17.32 6.69 4.54
N PHE A 204 -16.04 6.87 4.20
CA PHE A 204 -15.20 5.83 3.60
C PHE A 204 -13.88 5.66 4.34
N ASP A 205 -13.41 4.41 4.40
CA ASP A 205 -12.09 4.08 4.91
C ASP A 205 -11.06 4.06 3.77
N THR A 206 -11.50 3.75 2.54
CA THR A 206 -10.61 3.73 1.37
C THR A 206 -11.31 4.11 0.06
N ILE A 207 -10.57 4.78 -0.82
CA ILE A 207 -10.90 4.91 -2.25
C ILE A 207 -10.11 3.85 -3.02
N VAL A 208 -10.82 2.91 -3.64
CA VAL A 208 -10.26 1.83 -4.46
C VAL A 208 -10.30 2.24 -5.92
N THR A 209 -9.13 2.47 -6.52
CA THR A 209 -9.00 2.79 -7.94
C THR A 209 -8.82 1.51 -8.75
N CYS A 210 -9.65 1.29 -9.77
CA CYS A 210 -9.56 0.13 -10.66
C CYS A 210 -9.13 0.58 -12.06
N SER A 211 -7.83 0.78 -12.25
CA SER A 211 -7.21 1.30 -13.48
C SER A 211 -5.70 1.02 -13.48
N GLY A 212 -4.88 1.82 -14.16
CA GLY A 212 -3.46 1.96 -13.88
C GLY A 212 -3.17 3.05 -12.83
N ASP A 213 -1.90 3.39 -12.64
CA ASP A 213 -1.42 4.32 -11.61
C ASP A 213 -2.01 5.74 -11.73
N GLY A 214 -2.31 6.22 -12.94
CA GLY A 214 -2.86 7.56 -13.19
C GLY A 214 -4.21 7.83 -12.50
N LEU A 215 -5.05 6.80 -12.29
CA LEU A 215 -6.31 7.01 -11.56
C LEU A 215 -6.06 7.24 -10.06
N ALA A 216 -5.03 6.62 -9.49
CA ALA A 216 -4.59 6.91 -8.12
C ALA A 216 -3.96 8.30 -8.03
N HIS A 217 -3.20 8.72 -9.05
CA HIS A 217 -2.66 10.08 -9.17
C HIS A 217 -3.78 11.13 -9.13
N GLU A 218 -4.86 10.92 -9.91
CA GLU A 218 -6.05 11.77 -9.88
C GLU A 218 -6.67 11.84 -8.48
N VAL A 219 -6.84 10.70 -7.81
CA VAL A 219 -7.43 10.64 -6.46
C VAL A 219 -6.59 11.40 -5.43
N PHE A 220 -5.27 11.20 -5.40
CA PHE A 220 -4.40 11.93 -4.47
C PHE A 220 -4.45 13.45 -4.73
N ASN A 221 -4.44 13.87 -5.99
CA ASN A 221 -4.55 15.29 -6.32
C ASN A 221 -5.94 15.86 -6.02
N GLY A 222 -7.01 15.06 -6.15
CA GLY A 222 -8.37 15.46 -5.78
C GLY A 222 -8.50 15.71 -4.28
N LEU A 223 -7.99 14.78 -3.45
CA LEU A 223 -7.90 14.96 -2.00
C LEU A 223 -7.00 16.17 -1.65
N GLY A 224 -5.89 16.34 -2.36
CA GLY A 224 -4.97 17.47 -2.20
C GLY A 224 -5.53 18.84 -2.58
N GLN A 225 -6.62 18.91 -3.36
CA GLN A 225 -7.29 20.15 -3.73
C GLN A 225 -8.40 20.56 -2.76
N ARG A 226 -8.65 19.77 -1.71
CA ARG A 226 -9.67 20.08 -0.73
C ARG A 226 -9.22 21.16 0.27
N PRO A 227 -10.16 21.94 0.84
CA PRO A 227 -9.84 22.87 1.92
C PRO A 227 -9.25 22.18 3.18
N ASP A 228 -9.61 20.93 3.42
CA ASP A 228 -9.16 20.05 4.51
C ASP A 228 -8.16 18.98 4.01
N ALA A 229 -7.41 19.28 2.95
CA ALA A 229 -6.56 18.30 2.25
C ALA A 229 -5.64 17.47 3.15
N THR A 230 -5.01 18.07 4.18
CA THR A 230 -4.13 17.32 5.09
C THR A 230 -4.92 16.24 5.84
N GLN A 231 -6.09 16.60 6.38
CA GLN A 231 -6.97 15.64 7.06
C GLN A 231 -7.46 14.57 6.08
N ALA A 232 -7.92 14.98 4.90
CA ALA A 232 -8.42 14.06 3.88
C ALA A 232 -7.37 13.02 3.49
N LEU A 233 -6.16 13.46 3.12
CA LEU A 233 -5.04 12.59 2.72
C LEU A 233 -4.57 11.64 3.82
N GLN A 234 -4.67 12.05 5.09
CA GLN A 234 -4.31 11.22 6.23
C GLN A 234 -5.42 10.24 6.62
N LYS A 235 -6.68 10.58 6.41
CA LYS A 235 -7.84 9.82 6.88
C LYS A 235 -8.30 8.73 5.92
N ILE A 236 -8.37 9.03 4.62
CA ILE A 236 -8.87 8.07 3.62
C ILE A 236 -7.71 7.40 2.89
N ALA A 237 -7.66 6.07 2.94
CA ALA A 237 -6.62 5.32 2.24
C ALA A 237 -6.88 5.24 0.73
N VAL A 238 -5.86 5.41 -0.10
CA VAL A 238 -5.95 5.09 -1.54
C VAL A 238 -5.46 3.66 -1.76
N SER A 239 -6.31 2.85 -2.40
CA SER A 239 -6.02 1.45 -2.75
C SER A 239 -6.07 1.25 -4.26
N HIS A 240 -5.35 0.27 -4.78
CA HIS A 240 -5.25 0.04 -6.23
C HIS A 240 -5.59 -1.38 -6.65
N ILE A 241 -6.58 -1.54 -7.52
CA ILE A 241 -6.84 -2.77 -8.26
C ILE A 241 -6.22 -2.61 -9.66
N PRO A 242 -5.20 -3.42 -10.00
CA PRO A 242 -4.44 -3.26 -11.24
C PRO A 242 -5.23 -3.73 -12.46
N CYS A 243 -5.81 -2.78 -13.17
CA CYS A 243 -6.57 -3.01 -14.40
C CYS A 243 -5.91 -2.41 -15.65
N GLY A 244 -4.93 -1.52 -15.47
CA GLY A 244 -4.24 -0.78 -16.54
C GLY A 244 -2.97 -1.45 -17.07
N SER A 245 -2.21 -0.70 -17.87
CA SER A 245 -0.92 -1.13 -18.44
C SER A 245 0.26 -0.88 -17.49
N GLY A 246 0.23 0.20 -16.71
CA GLY A 246 1.13 0.47 -15.59
C GLY A 246 0.41 0.16 -14.27
N ASN A 247 1.05 -0.63 -13.41
CA ASN A 247 0.46 -1.11 -12.15
C ASN A 247 1.48 -1.10 -11.01
N ALA A 248 2.34 -0.08 -11.01
CA ALA A 248 3.45 0.06 -10.08
C ALA A 248 2.97 0.10 -8.63
N MET A 249 1.90 0.84 -8.34
CA MET A 249 1.34 0.96 -6.98
C MET A 249 0.98 -0.41 -6.39
N SER A 250 0.23 -1.23 -7.13
CA SER A 250 -0.17 -2.58 -6.68
C SER A 250 1.03 -3.52 -6.42
N LEU A 251 2.08 -3.43 -7.24
CA LEU A 251 3.29 -4.21 -7.05
C LEU A 251 3.99 -3.83 -5.74
N ASN A 252 4.10 -2.53 -5.46
CA ASN A 252 4.74 -2.05 -4.24
C ASN A 252 3.90 -2.35 -3.00
N LEU A 253 2.58 -2.20 -3.05
CA LEU A 253 1.72 -2.39 -1.87
C LEU A 253 1.35 -3.85 -1.59
N TYR A 254 1.26 -4.68 -2.64
CA TYR A 254 0.69 -6.04 -2.55
C TYR A 254 1.62 -7.14 -3.10
N GLY A 255 2.72 -6.78 -3.75
CA GLY A 255 3.64 -7.74 -4.37
C GLY A 255 3.05 -8.44 -5.59
N SER A 256 1.99 -7.86 -6.19
CA SER A 256 1.23 -8.48 -7.26
C SER A 256 0.56 -7.42 -8.12
N TYR A 257 0.40 -7.73 -9.40
CA TYR A 257 -0.38 -6.95 -10.37
C TYR A 257 -1.65 -7.70 -10.81
N ARG A 258 -2.13 -8.65 -9.99
CA ARG A 258 -3.25 -9.54 -10.32
C ARG A 258 -4.49 -9.12 -9.53
N PRO A 259 -5.61 -8.77 -10.20
CA PRO A 259 -6.78 -8.15 -9.55
C PRO A 259 -7.28 -8.87 -8.29
N SER A 260 -7.55 -10.17 -8.36
CA SER A 260 -8.07 -10.94 -7.20
C SER A 260 -7.07 -11.06 -6.05
N ILE A 261 -5.76 -11.09 -6.34
CA ILE A 261 -4.72 -11.11 -5.30
C ILE A 261 -4.63 -9.75 -4.61
N CYS A 262 -4.72 -8.66 -5.38
CA CYS A 262 -4.74 -7.30 -4.84
C CYS A 262 -6.03 -7.03 -4.05
N ALA A 263 -7.17 -7.56 -4.51
CA ALA A 263 -8.42 -7.52 -3.77
C ALA A 263 -8.30 -8.17 -2.39
N LEU A 264 -7.73 -9.38 -2.32
CA LEU A 264 -7.44 -10.03 -1.04
C LEU A 264 -6.49 -9.18 -0.18
N ALA A 265 -5.45 -8.60 -0.78
CA ALA A 265 -4.52 -7.73 -0.07
C ALA A 265 -5.14 -6.43 0.44
N ILE A 266 -6.14 -5.87 -0.22
CA ILE A 266 -6.88 -4.69 0.27
C ILE A 266 -7.81 -5.08 1.43
N ILE A 267 -8.52 -6.20 1.29
CA ILE A 267 -9.40 -6.72 2.35
C ILE A 267 -8.60 -6.97 3.63
N LYS A 268 -7.47 -7.67 3.51
CA LYS A 268 -6.62 -8.12 4.63
C LYS A 268 -5.51 -7.14 4.99
N GLY A 269 -5.38 -6.06 4.23
CA GLY A 269 -4.31 -5.09 4.40
C GLY A 269 -4.56 -4.12 5.55
N VAL A 270 -3.48 -3.45 5.92
CA VAL A 270 -3.43 -2.45 6.99
C VAL A 270 -3.26 -1.06 6.41
N GLU A 271 -3.82 -0.08 7.10
CA GLU A 271 -3.58 1.32 6.78
C GLU A 271 -2.11 1.66 7.01
N THR A 272 -1.49 2.26 6.00
CA THR A 272 -0.06 2.55 5.97
C THR A 272 0.11 4.03 5.61
N PRO A 273 0.80 4.82 6.45
CA PRO A 273 1.21 6.17 6.07
C PRO A 273 2.13 6.09 4.85
N MET A 274 1.99 7.04 3.92
CA MET A 274 2.80 7.12 2.73
C MET A 274 3.27 8.55 2.49
N ASP A 275 4.53 8.70 2.11
CA ASP A 275 5.10 9.98 1.69
C ASP A 275 4.44 10.43 0.39
N LEU A 276 4.16 11.73 0.31
CA LEU A 276 3.68 12.37 -0.93
C LEU A 276 4.60 13.53 -1.25
N ILE A 277 4.84 13.74 -2.54
CA ILE A 277 5.78 14.73 -3.03
C ILE A 277 4.99 15.89 -3.62
N SER A 278 5.17 17.09 -3.09
CA SER A 278 4.68 18.30 -3.75
C SER A 278 5.59 18.67 -4.90
N ILE A 279 5.02 18.78 -6.08
CA ILE A 279 5.66 19.28 -7.30
C ILE A 279 5.15 20.68 -7.57
N THR A 280 6.05 21.65 -7.72
CA THR A 280 5.73 23.01 -8.16
C THR A 280 6.30 23.27 -9.54
N GLN A 281 5.47 23.82 -10.43
CA GLN A 281 5.84 24.21 -11.79
C GLN A 281 5.05 25.47 -12.18
N GLY A 282 5.75 26.59 -12.34
CA GLY A 282 5.11 27.91 -12.34
C GLY A 282 4.29 28.09 -11.05
N ASP A 283 3.06 28.53 -11.18
CA ASP A 283 2.16 28.75 -10.03
C ASP A 283 1.37 27.50 -9.62
N LYS A 284 1.58 26.37 -10.30
CA LYS A 284 0.84 25.14 -10.04
C LYS A 284 1.57 24.27 -9.01
N ARG A 285 0.84 23.80 -8.01
CA ARG A 285 1.26 22.72 -7.08
C ARG A 285 0.44 21.46 -7.33
N THR A 286 1.11 20.34 -7.55
CA THR A 286 0.49 19.00 -7.67
C THR A 286 1.15 18.02 -6.72
N LEU A 287 0.48 16.92 -6.43
CA LEU A 287 1.05 15.82 -5.66
C LEU A 287 1.53 14.71 -6.59
N SER A 288 2.64 14.10 -6.22
CA SER A 288 3.18 12.89 -6.83
C SER A 288 3.40 11.83 -5.77
N PHE A 289 3.05 10.59 -6.08
CA PHE A 289 3.13 9.47 -5.12
C PHE A 289 4.08 8.37 -5.57
N LEU A 290 4.43 8.33 -6.86
CA LEU A 290 5.14 7.23 -7.49
C LEU A 290 6.55 7.63 -7.94
N SER A 291 6.67 8.48 -8.97
CA SER A 291 7.98 8.81 -9.55
C SER A 291 7.99 10.07 -10.42
N GLN A 292 9.16 10.68 -10.61
CA GLN A 292 9.38 11.86 -11.45
C GLN A 292 10.60 11.65 -12.35
N ALA A 293 10.44 11.77 -13.66
CA ALA A 293 11.49 11.46 -14.64
C ALA A 293 11.72 12.60 -15.63
N LEU A 294 12.99 12.78 -16.01
CA LEU A 294 13.43 13.55 -17.18
C LEU A 294 14.48 12.72 -17.93
N GLY A 295 14.38 12.70 -19.26
CA GLY A 295 15.33 12.01 -20.13
C GLY A 295 14.77 10.72 -20.72
N VAL A 296 15.62 9.71 -20.92
CA VAL A 296 15.27 8.48 -21.65
C VAL A 296 14.05 7.77 -21.06
N VAL A 297 13.91 7.71 -19.74
CA VAL A 297 12.76 7.10 -19.06
C VAL A 297 11.46 7.85 -19.37
N ALA A 298 11.46 9.18 -19.24
CA ALA A 298 10.28 10.00 -19.52
C ALA A 298 9.87 9.92 -20.99
N GLU A 299 10.82 9.90 -21.92
CA GLU A 299 10.53 9.68 -23.33
C GLU A 299 10.03 8.26 -23.63
N SER A 300 10.60 7.25 -22.99
CA SER A 300 10.17 5.86 -23.19
C SER A 300 8.73 5.66 -22.71
N ASP A 301 8.32 6.38 -21.66
CA ASP A 301 6.97 6.35 -21.14
C ASP A 301 6.00 7.17 -22.00
N LEU A 302 6.33 8.41 -22.31
CA LEU A 302 5.39 9.36 -22.94
C LEU A 302 5.46 9.37 -24.48
N ALA A 303 6.64 9.21 -25.07
CA ALA A 303 6.76 9.21 -26.53
C ALA A 303 6.23 7.90 -27.16
N THR A 304 6.06 6.83 -26.37
CA THR A 304 5.54 5.54 -26.84
C THR A 304 4.05 5.35 -26.60
N GLU A 305 3.30 6.39 -26.24
CA GLU A 305 1.84 6.27 -26.00
C GLU A 305 1.05 5.77 -27.21
N HIS A 306 1.48 6.14 -28.42
CA HIS A 306 0.91 5.64 -29.67
C HIS A 306 1.10 4.11 -29.84
N LEU A 307 1.97 3.48 -29.03
CA LEU A 307 2.24 2.03 -28.99
C LEU A 307 1.54 1.33 -27.81
N ARG A 308 0.51 1.94 -27.19
CA ARG A 308 -0.25 1.33 -26.07
C ARG A 308 -0.77 -0.09 -26.36
N TRP A 309 -0.98 -0.45 -27.64
CA TRP A 309 -1.35 -1.80 -28.08
C TRP A 309 -0.32 -2.88 -27.71
N MET A 310 0.95 -2.51 -27.49
CA MET A 310 2.02 -3.42 -27.07
C MET A 310 2.02 -3.73 -25.56
N GLY A 311 1.12 -3.12 -24.78
CA GLY A 311 1.15 -3.23 -23.31
C GLY A 311 2.47 -2.72 -22.73
N GLY A 312 3.05 -3.45 -21.76
CA GLY A 312 4.31 -3.08 -21.13
C GLY A 312 5.54 -3.11 -22.05
N ALA A 313 5.52 -3.88 -23.14
CA ALA A 313 6.67 -4.01 -24.05
C ALA A 313 7.03 -2.69 -24.76
N ARG A 314 6.10 -1.73 -24.85
CA ARG A 314 6.36 -0.39 -25.41
C ARG A 314 7.47 0.35 -24.67
N PHE A 315 7.60 0.14 -23.36
CA PHE A 315 8.60 0.81 -22.53
C PHE A 315 10.00 0.31 -22.87
N THR A 316 10.18 -1.01 -22.96
CA THR A 316 11.43 -1.65 -23.38
C THR A 316 11.83 -1.19 -24.79
N TRP A 317 10.87 -1.14 -25.71
CA TRP A 317 11.11 -0.63 -27.06
C TRP A 317 11.59 0.82 -27.07
N GLY A 318 10.86 1.71 -26.38
CA GLY A 318 11.23 3.12 -26.25
C GLY A 318 12.66 3.26 -25.71
N PHE A 319 12.96 2.54 -24.62
CA PHE A 319 14.26 2.59 -23.98
C PHE A 319 15.38 2.14 -24.92
N LEU A 320 15.21 1.02 -25.63
CA LEU A 320 16.21 0.51 -26.58
C LEU A 320 16.49 1.50 -27.71
N VAL A 321 15.46 2.09 -28.33
CA VAL A 321 15.65 3.06 -29.42
C VAL A 321 16.50 4.25 -28.95
N ARG A 322 16.23 4.79 -27.76
CA ARG A 322 16.94 5.97 -27.24
C ARG A 322 18.37 5.66 -26.77
N ILE A 323 18.63 4.44 -26.30
CA ILE A 323 20.02 3.99 -26.03
C ILE A 323 20.86 4.12 -27.30
N PHE A 324 20.34 3.67 -28.45
CA PHE A 324 21.08 3.72 -29.71
C PHE A 324 21.33 5.16 -30.19
N GLU A 325 20.44 6.08 -29.85
CA GLU A 325 20.57 7.52 -30.16
C GLU A 325 21.55 8.25 -29.24
N LYS A 326 21.94 7.67 -28.08
CA LYS A 326 22.79 8.28 -27.04
C LYS A 326 22.38 9.70 -26.65
N LYS A 327 21.07 9.95 -26.62
CA LYS A 327 20.53 11.30 -26.37
C LYS A 327 20.88 11.75 -24.95
N CYS A 328 21.40 12.97 -24.84
CA CYS A 328 21.67 13.66 -23.58
C CYS A 328 20.68 14.81 -23.40
N TYR A 329 20.41 15.14 -22.14
CA TYR A 329 19.41 16.11 -21.72
C TYR A 329 20.03 17.11 -20.76
N PRO A 330 20.74 18.14 -21.27
CA PRO A 330 21.35 19.14 -20.41
C PRO A 330 20.34 19.75 -19.43
N CYS A 331 20.70 19.82 -18.15
CA CYS A 331 19.90 20.49 -17.13
C CYS A 331 20.79 20.97 -15.98
N ASP A 332 20.25 21.86 -15.15
CA ASP A 332 20.79 22.13 -13.82
C ASP A 332 19.94 21.42 -12.78
N LEU A 333 20.60 20.72 -11.87
CA LEU A 333 19.98 19.93 -10.83
C LEU A 333 20.42 20.49 -9.47
N ALA A 334 19.50 21.12 -8.75
CA ALA A 334 19.71 21.53 -7.38
C ALA A 334 19.08 20.51 -6.42
N VAL A 335 19.80 20.04 -5.40
CA VAL A 335 19.35 18.91 -4.56
C VAL A 335 19.62 19.16 -3.08
N LYS A 336 18.63 18.84 -2.25
CA LYS A 336 18.83 18.68 -0.81
C LYS A 336 19.11 17.22 -0.48
N VAL A 337 20.40 16.87 -0.45
CA VAL A 337 20.85 15.51 -0.13
C VAL A 337 20.79 15.28 1.37
N GLU A 338 20.23 14.14 1.76
CA GLU A 338 20.21 13.64 3.14
C GLU A 338 21.12 12.42 3.31
N ILE A 339 21.24 11.59 2.27
CA ILE A 339 22.18 10.46 2.24
C ILE A 339 22.84 10.37 0.87
N GLU A 340 24.15 10.60 0.87
CA GLU A 340 24.96 10.77 -0.35
C GLU A 340 25.35 9.43 -1.02
N ASP A 341 25.59 8.37 -0.24
CA ASP A 341 26.19 7.14 -0.76
C ASP A 341 25.35 5.87 -0.56
N LYS A 342 25.58 4.89 -1.43
CA LYS A 342 24.88 3.60 -1.42
C LYS A 342 25.03 2.83 -0.10
N PRO A 343 26.22 2.77 0.55
CA PRO A 343 26.35 2.18 1.88
C PRO A 343 25.46 2.83 2.95
N GLY A 344 25.38 4.16 2.97
CA GLY A 344 24.51 4.92 3.87
C GLY A 344 23.03 4.66 3.59
N VAL A 345 22.64 4.60 2.32
CA VAL A 345 21.25 4.29 1.91
C VAL A 345 20.85 2.89 2.38
N ARG A 346 21.73 1.90 2.24
CA ARG A 346 21.49 0.53 2.76
C ARG A 346 21.31 0.51 4.27
N GLU A 347 22.16 1.22 4.99
CA GLU A 347 22.12 1.29 6.43
C GLU A 347 20.82 1.96 6.91
N HIS A 348 20.40 3.05 6.27
CA HIS A 348 19.13 3.70 6.53
C HIS A 348 17.94 2.78 6.27
N TYR A 349 17.94 2.07 5.13
CA TYR A 349 16.90 1.09 4.79
C TYR A 349 16.78 0.00 5.86
N ARG A 350 17.92 -0.54 6.30
CA ARG A 350 17.99 -1.56 7.36
C ARG A 350 17.37 -1.06 8.66
N GLN A 351 17.74 0.14 9.11
CA GLN A 351 17.24 0.72 10.36
C GLN A 351 15.72 0.94 10.33
N HIS A 352 15.17 1.44 9.22
CA HIS A 352 13.74 1.74 9.10
C HIS A 352 12.89 0.50 8.88
N THR A 353 13.41 -0.51 8.16
CA THR A 353 12.69 -1.78 7.96
C THR A 353 12.53 -2.57 9.26
N HIS A 354 13.54 -2.55 10.14
CA HIS A 354 13.43 -3.17 11.47
C HIS A 354 12.42 -2.48 12.39
N ARG A 355 12.28 -1.14 12.28
CA ARG A 355 11.29 -0.36 13.06
C ARG A 355 9.86 -0.61 12.60
N ALA A 356 9.63 -0.83 11.30
CA ALA A 356 8.32 -1.06 10.69
C ALA A 356 7.74 -2.48 10.89
N SER A 357 8.32 -3.30 11.77
CA SER A 357 7.82 -4.67 12.01
C SER A 357 6.40 -4.69 12.61
N PRO A 358 5.50 -5.58 12.16
CA PRO A 358 4.10 -5.64 12.60
C PRO A 358 3.90 -5.75 14.12
N ALA A 359 4.87 -6.33 14.85
CA ALA A 359 4.87 -6.42 16.30
C ALA A 359 4.83 -5.04 17.01
N ASN A 360 5.26 -3.97 16.34
CA ASN A 360 5.29 -2.61 16.88
C ASN A 360 4.09 -1.74 16.45
N LEU A 361 3.26 -2.19 15.50
CA LEU A 361 2.11 -1.44 14.99
C LEU A 361 0.94 -1.33 16.00
N GLY A 362 0.93 -2.17 17.04
CA GLY A 362 -0.14 -2.20 18.04
C GLY A 362 -0.07 -1.11 19.13
N THR A 363 0.99 -0.30 19.15
CA THR A 363 1.22 0.71 20.23
C THR A 363 1.70 2.07 19.75
N ALA A 364 2.01 2.25 18.46
CA ALA A 364 2.50 3.50 17.93
C ALA A 364 1.34 4.37 17.41
N GLU A 365 1.20 5.59 17.93
CA GLU A 365 0.42 6.64 17.27
C GLU A 365 0.87 6.77 15.82
N ALA A 366 -0.08 6.96 14.89
CA ALA A 366 0.24 7.17 13.48
C ALA A 366 1.27 8.31 13.38
N PRO A 367 2.44 8.11 12.74
CA PRO A 367 3.42 9.18 12.62
C PRO A 367 2.77 10.38 11.94
N ARG A 368 2.69 11.49 12.67
CA ARG A 368 2.22 12.77 12.14
C ARG A 368 3.26 13.28 11.14
N ALA A 369 2.81 13.98 10.11
CA ALA A 369 3.73 14.66 9.21
C ALA A 369 4.63 15.60 10.04
N GLU A 370 5.95 15.56 9.86
CA GLU A 370 6.91 16.38 10.65
C GLU A 370 6.65 17.89 10.52
N ASN A 371 5.88 18.32 9.52
CA ASN A 371 5.46 19.70 9.32
C ASN A 371 4.06 20.02 9.89
N ALA A 372 3.39 19.07 10.55
CA ALA A 372 2.12 19.30 11.24
C ALA A 372 2.30 20.05 12.57
N ASP A 373 3.50 19.99 13.16
CA ASP A 373 3.81 20.57 14.47
C ASP A 373 4.09 22.09 14.42
N ALA A 374 4.03 22.73 13.24
CA ALA A 374 4.34 24.16 13.09
C ALA A 374 3.14 25.11 13.33
N VAL A 375 1.94 24.61 13.63
CA VAL A 375 0.76 25.47 13.88
C VAL A 375 -0.02 24.96 15.11
N PRO A 376 -0.26 25.80 16.15
CA PRO A 376 -1.01 25.38 17.33
C PRO A 376 -2.41 24.89 16.97
N SER A 377 -2.81 23.81 17.65
CA SER A 377 -4.12 23.16 17.57
C SER A 377 -5.29 24.12 17.81
N TYR A 378 -6.10 24.36 16.77
CA TYR A 378 -7.56 24.63 16.84
C TYR A 378 -8.22 24.59 15.43
N ASP A 379 -7.46 24.61 14.33
CA ASP A 379 -7.96 24.63 12.93
C ASP A 379 -7.67 23.35 12.11
N ALA A 380 -7.59 22.17 12.73
CA ALA A 380 -7.26 20.92 12.02
C ALA A 380 -8.27 20.54 10.90
N GLU A 381 -9.50 21.08 10.97
CA GLU A 381 -10.58 20.85 9.99
C GLU A 381 -10.49 21.72 8.73
N ARG A 382 -9.51 22.64 8.63
CA ARG A 382 -9.36 23.58 7.49
C ARG A 382 -7.93 23.69 6.96
N GLN A 383 -7.09 22.69 7.26
CA GLN A 383 -5.73 22.68 6.75
C GLN A 383 -5.73 22.10 5.33
N GLY A 384 -5.51 22.98 4.35
CA GLY A 384 -5.15 22.59 2.99
C GLY A 384 -3.84 21.80 2.96
N LEU A 385 -3.14 21.79 1.83
CA LEU A 385 -1.84 21.12 1.80
C LEU A 385 -0.86 21.76 2.80
N PRO A 386 0.03 20.97 3.43
CA PRO A 386 1.08 21.52 4.30
C PRO A 386 1.88 22.60 3.56
N PRO A 387 2.35 23.66 4.25
CA PRO A 387 3.22 24.64 3.61
C PRO A 387 4.50 23.99 3.08
N LEU A 388 5.07 24.56 2.01
CA LEU A 388 6.35 24.10 1.43
C LEU A 388 7.50 24.66 2.26
N ARG A 389 8.37 23.78 2.77
CA ARG A 389 9.57 24.16 3.54
C ARG A 389 10.58 24.92 2.68
N TYR A 390 10.67 24.57 1.40
CA TYR A 390 11.69 25.08 0.49
C TYR A 390 11.14 26.06 -0.56
N GLY A 391 9.94 26.60 -0.33
CA GLY A 391 9.27 27.47 -1.29
C GLY A 391 8.87 26.73 -2.57
N THR A 392 8.76 27.47 -3.66
CA THR A 392 8.33 27.03 -4.99
C THR A 392 9.47 27.12 -5.99
N VAL A 393 9.24 26.63 -7.21
CA VAL A 393 10.19 26.79 -8.32
C VAL A 393 10.47 28.26 -8.69
N ASN A 394 9.55 29.18 -8.36
CA ASN A 394 9.68 30.60 -8.69
C ASN A 394 10.56 31.38 -7.69
N ASP A 395 10.82 30.81 -6.51
CA ASP A 395 11.64 31.42 -5.48
C ASP A 395 13.13 31.18 -5.74
N ASP A 396 14.00 31.96 -5.09
CA ASP A 396 15.44 31.70 -5.11
C ASP A 396 15.77 30.29 -4.61
N LEU A 397 16.91 29.74 -5.05
CA LEU A 397 17.35 28.44 -4.57
C LEU A 397 17.59 28.48 -3.05
N PRO A 398 17.01 27.53 -2.28
CA PRO A 398 17.20 27.50 -0.84
C PRO A 398 18.67 27.28 -0.44
N GLU A 399 19.05 27.83 0.70
CA GLU A 399 20.41 27.65 1.24
C GLU A 399 20.71 26.18 1.56
N GLY A 400 21.94 25.75 1.31
CA GLY A 400 22.42 24.39 1.60
C GLY A 400 22.04 23.33 0.56
N TRP A 401 21.44 23.72 -0.57
CA TRP A 401 21.23 22.83 -1.71
C TRP A 401 22.49 22.73 -2.57
N GLU A 402 22.80 21.53 -3.03
CA GLU A 402 23.89 21.29 -3.98
C GLU A 402 23.39 21.60 -5.40
N LEU A 403 23.93 22.63 -6.06
CA LEU A 403 23.64 22.94 -7.46
C LEU A 403 24.65 22.25 -8.38
N ILE A 404 24.18 21.33 -9.21
CA ILE A 404 25.00 20.49 -10.08
C ILE A 404 24.59 20.73 -11.54
N PRO A 405 25.44 21.38 -12.35
CA PRO A 405 25.25 21.43 -13.79
C PRO A 405 25.43 20.03 -14.40
N GLN A 406 24.45 19.59 -15.19
CA GLN A 406 24.41 18.25 -15.78
C GLN A 406 24.34 18.34 -17.31
N ASP A 407 25.50 18.47 -17.98
CA ASP A 407 25.54 18.61 -19.45
C ASP A 407 25.25 17.29 -20.20
N LYS A 408 25.41 16.15 -19.51
CA LYS A 408 25.37 14.80 -20.11
C LYS A 408 24.34 13.89 -19.47
N MET A 409 23.32 14.43 -18.81
CA MET A 409 22.27 13.62 -18.19
C MET A 409 21.58 12.76 -19.25
N ALA A 410 21.52 11.44 -19.08
CA ALA A 410 20.64 10.57 -19.86
C ALA A 410 19.31 10.36 -19.14
N ASN A 411 19.37 10.12 -17.83
CA ASN A 411 18.21 9.89 -17.00
C ASN A 411 18.38 10.57 -15.65
N PHE A 412 17.51 11.54 -15.40
CA PHE A 412 17.11 11.89 -14.05
C PHE A 412 15.88 11.05 -13.70
N TYR A 413 15.90 10.34 -12.58
CA TYR A 413 14.75 9.61 -12.10
C TYR A 413 14.66 9.63 -10.58
N CYS A 414 13.58 10.18 -10.05
CA CYS A 414 13.28 10.19 -8.62
C CYS A 414 12.06 9.33 -8.34
N GLY A 415 12.09 8.54 -7.25
CA GLY A 415 11.06 7.57 -6.94
C GLY A 415 10.72 7.55 -5.46
N ASN A 416 9.43 7.36 -5.19
CA ASN A 416 8.86 7.19 -3.85
C ASN A 416 8.40 5.75 -3.59
N MET A 417 8.38 4.92 -4.63
CA MET A 417 8.12 3.48 -4.56
C MET A 417 9.21 2.71 -5.32
N ALA A 418 9.42 1.44 -4.97
CA ALA A 418 10.52 0.65 -5.50
C ALA A 418 10.34 0.20 -6.97
N PHE A 419 9.20 -0.41 -7.27
CA PHE A 419 8.90 -0.97 -8.58
C PHE A 419 8.13 0.00 -9.47
N MET A 420 8.59 0.19 -10.71
CA MET A 420 7.87 0.94 -11.76
C MET A 420 7.15 0.01 -12.75
N ALA A 421 7.58 -1.25 -12.80
CA ALA A 421 6.94 -2.37 -13.48
C ALA A 421 7.34 -3.68 -12.75
N ALA A 422 6.75 -4.81 -13.14
CA ALA A 422 6.96 -6.10 -12.45
C ALA A 422 8.42 -6.57 -12.43
N ASP A 423 9.20 -6.14 -13.41
CA ASP A 423 10.62 -6.42 -13.66
C ASP A 423 11.50 -5.18 -13.51
N ALA A 424 10.94 -4.04 -13.11
CA ALA A 424 11.62 -2.75 -13.07
C ALA A 424 11.73 -2.18 -11.65
N ASN A 425 12.61 -2.76 -10.83
CA ASN A 425 12.95 -2.24 -9.50
C ASN A 425 14.08 -1.20 -9.60
N PHE A 426 13.71 0.06 -9.82
CA PHE A 426 14.67 1.15 -9.91
C PHE A 426 15.07 1.70 -8.54
N PHE A 427 14.15 1.67 -7.55
CA PHE A 427 14.32 2.31 -6.26
C PHE A 427 14.29 1.29 -5.12
N SER A 428 15.20 0.33 -5.16
CA SER A 428 15.19 -0.81 -4.23
C SER A 428 15.27 -0.44 -2.74
N ALA A 429 15.70 0.77 -2.41
CA ALA A 429 15.76 1.30 -1.04
C ALA A 429 14.60 2.24 -0.68
N ALA A 430 13.56 2.32 -1.50
CA ALA A 430 12.35 3.10 -1.22
C ALA A 430 11.64 2.56 0.04
N LEU A 431 11.19 3.48 0.87
CA LEU A 431 10.41 3.22 2.08
C LEU A 431 9.11 4.00 1.99
N ALA A 432 8.06 3.52 2.66
CA ALA A 432 6.75 4.14 2.52
C ALA A 432 6.69 5.52 3.18
N ASN A 433 7.40 5.73 4.29
CA ASN A 433 7.23 6.92 5.12
C ASN A 433 8.50 7.40 5.87
N ASP A 434 9.66 7.33 5.22
CA ASP A 434 10.93 7.80 5.81
C ASP A 434 11.19 9.30 5.63
N GLY A 435 10.30 10.02 4.94
CA GLY A 435 10.43 11.43 4.64
C GLY A 435 11.49 11.72 3.58
N LEU A 436 11.83 10.73 2.74
CA LEU A 436 12.89 10.83 1.74
C LEU A 436 12.43 10.23 0.40
N MET A 437 13.02 10.72 -0.68
CA MET A 437 12.87 10.19 -2.02
C MET A 437 14.18 9.57 -2.47
N ASP A 438 14.09 8.56 -3.34
CA ASP A 438 15.24 7.88 -3.89
C ASP A 438 15.57 8.52 -5.25
N LEU A 439 16.73 9.17 -5.35
CA LEU A 439 17.22 9.84 -6.55
C LEU A 439 18.21 8.95 -7.30
N VAL A 440 17.94 8.71 -8.58
CA VAL A 440 18.80 8.02 -9.53
C VAL A 440 19.20 8.98 -10.65
N CYS A 441 20.50 9.04 -10.94
CA CYS A 441 21.02 9.76 -12.09
C CYS A 441 21.96 8.87 -12.91
N ILE A 442 21.85 8.96 -14.24
CA ILE A 442 22.69 8.23 -15.19
C ILE A 442 23.12 9.20 -16.29
N ASN A 443 24.41 9.16 -16.65
CA ASN A 443 24.96 9.93 -17.76
C ASN A 443 24.81 9.21 -19.11
N GLY A 444 24.68 9.98 -20.20
CA GLY A 444 24.49 9.47 -21.56
C GLY A 444 25.76 9.20 -22.36
N ASP A 445 26.93 9.62 -21.87
CA ASP A 445 28.22 9.42 -22.54
C ASP A 445 28.83 8.03 -22.32
N ILE A 446 28.09 7.13 -21.69
CA ILE A 446 28.47 5.72 -21.52
C ILE A 446 28.23 4.91 -22.80
N SER A 447 29.01 3.83 -22.98
CA SER A 447 28.90 2.97 -24.17
C SER A 447 27.52 2.29 -24.25
N VAL A 448 27.05 1.98 -25.47
CA VAL A 448 25.78 1.25 -25.68
C VAL A 448 25.78 -0.10 -24.95
N SER A 449 26.91 -0.81 -24.93
CA SER A 449 27.06 -2.06 -24.18
C SER A 449 26.90 -1.86 -22.67
N ALA A 450 27.40 -0.74 -22.12
CA ALA A 450 27.23 -0.38 -20.73
C ALA A 450 25.76 -0.03 -20.40
N GLN A 451 25.07 0.68 -21.30
CA GLN A 451 23.64 0.98 -21.15
C GLN A 451 22.79 -0.29 -21.17
N LEU A 452 23.09 -1.24 -22.07
CA LEU A 452 22.42 -2.55 -22.11
C LEU A 452 22.70 -3.36 -20.85
N GLY A 453 23.95 -3.39 -20.37
CA GLY A 453 24.31 -4.05 -19.11
C GLY A 453 23.60 -3.45 -17.90
N MET A 454 23.40 -2.13 -17.90
CA MET A 454 22.64 -1.43 -16.87
C MET A 454 21.14 -1.77 -16.92
N LEU A 455 20.52 -1.86 -18.10
CA LEU A 455 19.14 -2.32 -18.25
C LEU A 455 18.94 -3.73 -17.66
N LEU A 456 19.82 -4.67 -18.04
CA LEU A 456 19.80 -6.05 -17.52
C LEU A 456 20.05 -6.10 -15.99
N SER A 457 20.74 -5.09 -15.44
CA SER A 457 20.93 -4.98 -14.00
C SER A 457 19.63 -4.64 -13.25
N VAL A 458 18.64 -4.03 -13.90
CA VAL A 458 17.31 -3.78 -13.31
C VAL A 458 16.58 -5.10 -13.08
N GLU A 459 16.42 -5.91 -14.12
CA GLU A 459 15.71 -7.19 -14.05
C GLU A 459 16.38 -8.18 -13.09
N SER A 460 17.72 -8.16 -13.04
CA SER A 460 18.50 -9.03 -12.15
C SER A 460 18.63 -8.51 -10.71
N GLY A 461 18.03 -7.37 -10.38
CA GLY A 461 18.06 -6.78 -9.04
C GLY A 461 19.44 -6.22 -8.62
N LYS A 462 20.32 -5.93 -9.58
CA LYS A 462 21.68 -5.41 -9.38
C LYS A 462 21.83 -3.93 -9.72
N PHE A 463 20.75 -3.28 -10.13
CA PHE A 463 20.75 -1.88 -10.58
C PHE A 463 21.28 -0.92 -9.50
N PHE A 464 20.85 -1.10 -8.25
CA PHE A 464 21.34 -0.32 -7.12
C PHE A 464 22.87 -0.37 -6.99
N ASP A 465 23.50 -1.52 -7.22
CA ASP A 465 24.95 -1.69 -7.09
C ASP A 465 25.76 -1.29 -8.32
N ASN A 466 25.10 -1.01 -9.45
CA ASN A 466 25.79 -0.71 -10.68
C ASN A 466 26.62 0.59 -10.54
N SER A 467 27.91 0.55 -10.88
CA SER A 467 28.81 1.69 -10.75
C SER A 467 28.46 2.88 -11.65
N LEU A 468 27.64 2.66 -12.68
CA LEU A 468 27.17 3.69 -13.61
C LEU A 468 25.91 4.42 -13.12
N VAL A 469 25.33 3.95 -12.00
CA VAL A 469 24.11 4.49 -11.40
C VAL A 469 24.51 5.29 -10.17
N SER A 470 24.28 6.61 -10.21
CA SER A 470 24.26 7.42 -8.98
C SER A 470 22.95 7.14 -8.25
N TYR A 471 23.03 6.91 -6.94
CA TYR A 471 21.86 6.64 -6.09
C TYR A 471 22.02 7.38 -4.76
N ARG A 472 21.10 8.30 -4.47
CA ARG A 472 21.08 9.11 -3.25
C ARG A 472 19.69 9.11 -2.61
N LYS A 473 19.60 9.36 -1.31
CA LYS A 473 18.32 9.76 -0.67
C LYS A 473 18.29 11.26 -0.43
N ILE A 474 17.18 11.88 -0.80
CA ILE A 474 17.02 13.33 -0.87
C ILE A 474 15.67 13.74 -0.27
N SER A 475 15.55 14.95 0.26
CA SER A 475 14.26 15.47 0.75
C SER A 475 13.59 16.43 -0.24
N ALA A 476 14.37 17.03 -1.14
CA ALA A 476 13.88 17.99 -2.12
C ALA A 476 14.87 18.17 -3.26
N TYR A 477 14.38 18.62 -4.42
CA TYR A 477 15.21 18.97 -5.56
C TYR A 477 14.52 19.97 -6.50
N ARG A 478 15.29 20.59 -7.38
CA ARG A 478 14.82 21.46 -8.47
C ARG A 478 15.57 21.09 -9.74
N ILE A 479 14.84 20.94 -10.84
CA ILE A 479 15.41 20.72 -12.17
C ILE A 479 15.12 21.93 -13.03
N ILE A 480 16.14 22.38 -13.77
CA ILE A 480 16.05 23.45 -14.75
C ILE A 480 16.58 22.89 -16.08
N PRO A 481 15.69 22.48 -17.02
CA PRO A 481 16.13 22.01 -18.33
C PRO A 481 16.91 23.10 -19.08
N ARG A 482 18.01 22.72 -19.75
CA ARG A 482 18.87 23.60 -20.56
C ARG A 482 18.89 23.16 -22.02
N ASP A 483 19.22 24.12 -22.89
CA ASP A 483 19.55 23.92 -24.31
C ASP A 483 18.49 23.17 -25.16
N GLN A 484 17.25 23.08 -24.65
CA GLN A 484 16.13 22.40 -25.30
C GLN A 484 14.83 23.18 -25.05
N LYS A 485 14.08 23.44 -26.12
CA LYS A 485 12.79 24.16 -26.04
C LYS A 485 11.60 23.26 -25.68
N ASP A 486 11.72 21.98 -25.96
CA ASP A 486 10.66 20.98 -25.73
C ASP A 486 11.29 19.63 -25.37
N GLY A 487 10.50 18.78 -24.73
CA GLY A 487 10.92 17.49 -24.21
C GLY A 487 9.83 16.83 -23.39
N TYR A 488 10.23 15.83 -22.61
CA TYR A 488 9.31 15.03 -21.81
C TYR A 488 9.76 15.05 -20.35
N ILE A 489 8.85 15.50 -19.49
CA ILE A 489 8.91 15.29 -18.04
C ILE A 489 7.68 14.46 -17.69
N SER A 490 7.91 13.37 -16.96
CA SER A 490 6.85 12.48 -16.48
C SER A 490 6.75 12.61 -14.97
N ILE A 491 5.55 12.87 -14.45
CA ILE A 491 5.21 12.87 -13.03
C ILE A 491 4.14 11.81 -12.81
N ASP A 492 4.45 10.73 -12.10
CA ASP A 492 3.63 9.53 -11.93
C ASP A 492 3.16 8.87 -13.24
N GLY A 493 3.90 9.08 -14.34
CA GLY A 493 3.51 8.61 -15.67
C GLY A 493 2.75 9.64 -16.51
N GLU A 494 2.40 10.79 -15.93
CA GLU A 494 1.64 11.84 -16.59
C GLU A 494 2.57 12.92 -17.17
N LYS A 495 2.28 13.36 -18.41
CA LYS A 495 3.06 14.42 -19.08
C LYS A 495 2.81 15.77 -18.42
N VAL A 496 3.89 16.46 -18.05
CA VAL A 496 3.85 17.87 -17.63
C VAL A 496 4.64 18.75 -18.61
N PRO A 497 4.44 20.07 -18.60
CA PRO A 497 5.26 21.00 -19.37
C PRO A 497 6.76 20.76 -19.20
N PHE A 498 7.52 20.87 -20.30
CA PHE A 498 8.98 20.80 -20.28
C PHE A 498 9.57 22.13 -19.81
N ALA A 499 9.49 22.38 -18.51
CA ALA A 499 9.87 23.63 -17.86
C ALA A 499 10.49 23.33 -16.48
N PRO A 500 11.17 24.32 -15.84
CA PRO A 500 11.70 24.12 -14.50
C PRO A 500 10.63 23.64 -13.53
N PHE A 501 11.00 22.74 -12.63
CA PHE A 501 10.10 22.26 -11.57
C PHE A 501 10.87 21.95 -10.29
N GLN A 502 10.19 22.06 -9.16
CA GLN A 502 10.74 21.77 -7.84
C GLN A 502 9.87 20.74 -7.12
N ALA A 503 10.51 19.83 -6.40
CA ALA A 503 9.88 18.77 -5.64
C ALA A 503 10.29 18.83 -4.16
N GLU A 504 9.34 18.57 -3.27
CA GLU A 504 9.55 18.44 -1.82
C GLU A 504 8.70 17.29 -1.28
N VAL A 505 9.32 16.40 -0.49
CA VAL A 505 8.61 15.29 0.14
C VAL A 505 7.91 15.70 1.44
N HIS A 506 6.70 15.20 1.65
CA HIS A 506 5.95 15.32 2.89
C HIS A 506 5.82 13.96 3.56
N ARG A 507 6.46 13.82 4.72
CA ARG A 507 6.48 12.57 5.46
C ARG A 507 5.06 12.12 5.86
N GLY A 508 4.64 10.93 5.45
CA GLY A 508 3.39 10.29 5.87
C GLY A 508 2.12 11.08 5.57
N LEU A 509 2.15 12.01 4.61
CA LEU A 509 1.01 12.86 4.27
C LEU A 509 -0.16 12.05 3.72
N GLY A 510 0.12 11.06 2.88
CA GLY A 510 -0.88 10.16 2.30
C GLY A 510 -1.18 8.95 3.18
N ARG A 511 -2.30 8.29 2.88
CA ARG A 511 -2.69 7.00 3.45
C ARG A 511 -2.93 6.01 2.32
N VAL A 512 -2.46 4.78 2.47
CA VAL A 512 -2.72 3.66 1.55
C VAL A 512 -3.07 2.40 2.33
N ILE A 513 -3.67 1.42 1.66
CA ILE A 513 -3.75 0.06 2.20
C ILE A 513 -2.58 -0.73 1.63
N SER A 514 -1.72 -1.26 2.49
CA SER A 514 -0.65 -2.18 2.12
C SER A 514 -0.88 -3.56 2.73
N LYS A 515 -0.27 -4.59 2.14
CA LYS A 515 -0.40 -5.96 2.62
C LYS A 515 0.24 -6.19 3.99
N SER A 516 1.37 -5.53 4.27
CA SER A 516 2.21 -5.83 5.43
C SER A 516 2.65 -4.60 6.24
N GLY A 517 2.09 -3.42 5.99
CA GLY A 517 2.49 -2.16 6.64
C GLY A 517 3.75 -1.52 6.02
N LYS A 518 4.24 -2.08 4.92
CA LYS A 518 5.44 -1.64 4.18
C LYS A 518 5.30 -1.99 2.70
N TYR A 519 6.25 -1.53 1.89
CA TYR A 519 6.36 -2.00 0.51
C TYR A 519 6.85 -3.46 0.45
N GLU A 520 6.35 -4.22 -0.51
CA GLU A 520 6.67 -5.64 -0.73
C GLU A 520 8.00 -5.85 -1.48
N ALA A 521 8.72 -4.77 -1.77
CA ALA A 521 10.04 -4.85 -2.37
C ALA A 521 11.06 -5.49 -1.41
N PRO A 522 11.99 -6.32 -1.93
CA PRO A 522 12.93 -7.07 -1.09
C PRO A 522 14.04 -6.22 -0.45
N GLY A 523 14.14 -4.93 -0.80
CA GLY A 523 15.24 -4.06 -0.40
C GLY A 523 16.46 -4.12 -1.34
N PRO A 524 17.46 -3.24 -1.16
CA PRO A 524 18.69 -3.24 -1.95
C PRO A 524 19.57 -4.44 -1.57
N ALA A 525 20.15 -5.16 -2.54
CA ALA A 525 20.92 -6.37 -2.27
C ALA A 525 21.93 -6.21 -1.11
N GLY A 526 21.95 -7.16 -0.17
CA GLY A 526 22.88 -7.16 0.96
C GLY A 526 22.56 -6.20 2.11
N TRP A 527 21.40 -5.51 2.12
CA TRP A 527 21.00 -4.60 3.20
C TRP A 527 20.92 -5.26 4.59
N GLU A 528 20.67 -6.57 4.65
CA GLU A 528 20.60 -7.34 5.90
C GLU A 528 21.98 -7.51 6.57
N LYS A 529 23.06 -7.41 5.78
CA LYS A 529 24.43 -7.54 6.28
C LYS A 529 24.83 -6.20 6.89
N GLY A 530 24.78 -6.09 8.22
CA GLY A 530 25.24 -4.89 8.93
C GLY A 530 26.69 -4.53 8.56
N ARG A 531 27.09 -3.26 8.76
CA ARG A 531 28.50 -2.88 8.65
C ARG A 531 29.33 -3.78 9.57
N ILE A 532 30.16 -4.64 8.99
CA ILE A 532 31.30 -5.20 9.70
C ILE A 532 32.16 -3.97 10.02
N GLY A 533 32.27 -3.64 11.31
CA GLY A 533 32.92 -2.42 11.77
C GLY A 533 34.31 -2.26 11.15
N ALA A 534 34.59 -1.03 10.73
CA ALA A 534 35.95 -0.54 10.54
C ALA A 534 36.30 0.32 11.76
#